data_AF-A0A182VV59-F1
#
_entry.id   AF-A0A182VV59-F1
#
_cell.length_a   1.000
_cell.length_b   1.000
_cell.length_c   1.000
_cell.angle_alpha   90.00
_cell.angle_beta   90.00
_cell.angle_gamma   90.00
#
_symmetry.space_group_name_H-M   'P 1'
#
loop_
_entity.id
_entity.type
_entity.pdbx_description
1 polymer ?
#
loop_
_entity_poly.entity_id
_entity_poly.type
_entity_poly.pdbx_seq_one_letter_code
_entity_poly.pdbx_strand_id
1 'polypeptide(L)'
;MSQFSSIATCFGHIVLAAVTGWSLKFLPSPITTPNVPFVWIMLWCLMAYSMLGIVRYSHPQPGKVLRFLYDHTALLAKVCPLPFLNAHLYLQSEQTLNCFGDSFMQPFQNELGYTFLLSALVAYGLCNVFSDLSRRHIGEYVSTGVLLLNAFGLCLVSCATDNYWAMGLVVSCVSKHFLLPVLAERYRMPHALLYTYGLNFYEIFAVNAVIDSQTSTIRVIM
;
A
#
# COMPACT_ATOMS: atom_id res chain seq x y z
N MET A 1 -26.42 -0.95 -7.38
CA MET A 1 -26.01 -0.21 -6.16
C MET A 1 -27.08 0.83 -5.88
N SER A 2 -27.48 0.99 -4.61
CA SER A 2 -28.34 2.12 -4.22
C SER A 2 -27.59 3.44 -4.39
N GLN A 3 -28.28 4.55 -4.64
CA GLN A 3 -27.65 5.88 -4.73
C GLN A 3 -26.84 6.20 -3.47
N PHE A 4 -27.36 5.86 -2.28
CA PHE A 4 -26.66 5.99 -1.00
C PHE A 4 -25.32 5.25 -0.96
N SER A 5 -25.23 4.05 -1.55
CA SER A 5 -23.99 3.28 -1.62
C SER A 5 -22.95 3.94 -2.53
N SER A 6 -23.37 4.61 -3.60
CA SER A 6 -22.46 5.38 -4.48
C SER A 6 -21.94 6.62 -3.78
N ILE A 7 -22.82 7.38 -3.12
CA ILE A 7 -22.46 8.60 -2.38
C ILE A 7 -21.47 8.27 -1.26
N ALA A 8 -21.74 7.23 -0.47
CA ALA A 8 -20.85 6.81 0.59
C ALA A 8 -19.46 6.41 0.05
N THR A 9 -19.42 5.66 -1.07
CA THR A 9 -18.15 5.27 -1.73
C THR A 9 -17.39 6.47 -2.26
N CYS A 10 -18.08 7.44 -2.87
CA CYS A 10 -17.49 8.71 -3.30
C CYS A 10 -16.89 9.47 -2.12
N PHE A 11 -17.62 9.59 -1.02
CA PHE A 11 -17.13 10.23 0.20
C PHE A 11 -15.90 9.52 0.78
N GLY A 12 -15.88 8.19 0.77
CA GLY A 12 -14.69 7.42 1.18
C GLY A 12 -13.45 7.78 0.37
N HIS A 13 -13.59 7.98 -0.95
CA HIS A 13 -12.48 8.46 -1.79
C HIS A 13 -12.10 9.91 -1.47
N ILE A 14 -13.05 10.82 -1.25
CA ILE A 14 -12.72 12.19 -0.82
C ILE A 14 -11.87 12.18 0.46
N VAL A 15 -12.24 11.36 1.44
CA VAL A 15 -11.47 11.20 2.69
C VAL A 15 -10.08 10.64 2.38
N LEU A 16 -9.97 9.60 1.54
CA LEU A 16 -8.67 9.07 1.12
C LEU A 16 -7.80 10.13 0.46
N ALA A 17 -8.33 10.92 -0.48
CA ALA A 17 -7.57 12.00 -1.12
C ALA A 17 -7.07 13.03 -0.11
N ALA A 18 -7.90 13.38 0.88
CA ALA A 18 -7.50 14.31 1.93
C ALA A 18 -6.39 13.73 2.81
N VAL A 19 -6.48 12.45 3.20
CA VAL A 19 -5.44 11.75 3.97
C VAL A 19 -4.16 11.60 3.16
N THR A 20 -4.24 11.30 1.86
CA THR A 20 -3.06 11.22 0.99
C THR A 20 -2.40 12.60 0.85
N GLY A 21 -3.19 13.66 0.67
CA GLY A 21 -2.69 15.03 0.61
C GLY A 21 -2.03 15.46 1.92
N TRP A 22 -2.62 15.11 3.07
CA TRP A 22 -2.03 15.30 4.39
C TRP A 22 -0.71 14.54 4.52
N SER A 23 -0.68 13.27 4.12
CA SER A 23 0.49 12.38 4.15
C SER A 23 1.69 12.94 3.38
N LEU A 24 1.45 13.50 2.19
CA LEU A 24 2.49 14.11 1.35
C LEU A 24 3.18 15.30 2.04
N LYS A 25 2.53 15.98 2.99
CA LYS A 25 3.12 17.09 3.74
C LYS A 25 4.21 16.64 4.71
N PHE A 26 4.11 15.42 5.26
CA PHE A 26 5.01 14.94 6.31
C PHE A 26 6.23 14.20 5.79
N LEU A 27 6.23 13.81 4.52
CA LEU A 27 7.39 13.17 3.93
C LEU A 27 8.46 14.20 3.56
N PRO A 28 9.74 13.91 3.80
CA PRO A 28 10.82 14.76 3.35
C PRO A 28 10.80 14.91 1.83
N SER A 29 11.30 16.05 1.35
CA SER A 29 11.36 16.35 -0.07
C SER A 29 12.13 15.25 -0.82
N PRO A 30 11.62 14.77 -1.97
CA PRO A 30 12.34 13.78 -2.78
C PRO A 30 13.69 14.31 -3.29
N ILE A 31 13.87 15.63 -3.33
CA ILE A 31 15.10 16.31 -3.79
C ILE A 31 16.24 16.16 -2.76
N THR A 32 15.92 16.01 -1.48
CA THR A 32 16.89 15.76 -0.40
C THR A 32 17.21 14.27 -0.21
N THR A 33 16.43 13.44 -0.90
CA THR A 33 16.51 12.00 -1.15
C THR A 33 17.63 11.46 -2.06
N PRO A 34 18.79 10.91 -1.64
CA PRO A 34 19.70 10.26 -2.60
C PRO A 34 19.09 9.01 -3.26
N ASN A 35 18.09 8.38 -2.62
CA ASN A 35 17.43 7.17 -3.09
C ASN A 35 16.04 7.43 -3.71
N VAL A 36 15.59 6.48 -4.54
CA VAL A 36 14.30 6.51 -5.23
C VAL A 36 13.15 6.70 -4.23
N PRO A 37 12.26 7.69 -4.43
CA PRO A 37 11.22 8.04 -3.45
C PRO A 37 9.99 7.11 -3.59
N PHE A 38 10.16 5.81 -3.32
CA PHE A 38 9.10 4.80 -3.48
C PHE A 38 7.82 5.13 -2.72
N VAL A 39 7.92 5.70 -1.50
CA VAL A 39 6.74 6.10 -0.72
C VAL A 39 5.98 7.25 -1.41
N TRP A 40 6.67 8.19 -2.04
CA TRP A 40 6.02 9.23 -2.83
C TRP A 40 5.26 8.63 -4.02
N ILE A 41 5.88 7.68 -4.74
CA ILE A 41 5.23 7.01 -5.87
C ILE A 41 3.97 6.27 -5.39
N MET A 42 4.06 5.56 -4.26
CA MET A 42 2.91 4.91 -3.63
C MET A 42 1.79 5.90 -3.33
N LEU A 43 2.07 7.03 -2.67
CA LEU A 43 1.07 8.03 -2.33
C LEU A 43 0.45 8.65 -3.59
N TRP A 44 1.23 8.91 -4.64
CA TRP A 44 0.69 9.39 -5.91
C TRP A 44 -0.22 8.37 -6.58
N CYS A 45 0.10 7.07 -6.50
CA CYS A 45 -0.80 6.01 -6.97
C CYS A 45 -2.12 5.98 -6.19
N LEU A 46 -2.07 6.16 -4.87
CA LEU A 46 -3.27 6.20 -4.02
C LEU A 46 -4.11 7.47 -4.27
N MET A 47 -3.45 8.61 -4.51
CA MET A 47 -4.11 9.85 -4.93
C MET A 47 -4.84 9.66 -6.27
N ALA A 48 -4.17 9.06 -7.26
CA ALA A 48 -4.78 8.78 -8.57
C ALA A 48 -5.97 7.82 -8.45
N TYR A 49 -5.83 6.74 -7.66
CA TYR A 49 -6.92 5.81 -7.36
C TYR A 49 -8.12 6.52 -6.73
N SER A 50 -7.85 7.38 -5.74
CA SER A 50 -8.88 8.15 -5.05
C SER A 50 -9.61 9.12 -5.99
N MET A 51 -8.87 9.93 -6.77
CA MET A 51 -9.45 10.88 -7.72
C MET A 51 -10.32 10.20 -8.78
N LEU A 52 -9.85 9.08 -9.34
CA LEU A 52 -10.65 8.28 -10.28
C LEU A 52 -11.89 7.69 -9.60
N GLY A 53 -11.78 7.30 -8.33
CA GLY A 53 -12.90 6.88 -7.49
C GLY A 53 -13.97 7.96 -7.34
N ILE A 54 -13.56 9.19 -7.00
CA ILE A 54 -14.48 10.34 -6.87
C ILE A 54 -15.26 10.53 -8.17
N VAL A 55 -14.56 10.58 -9.32
CA VAL A 55 -15.18 10.79 -10.63
C VAL A 55 -16.09 9.61 -11.02
N ARG A 56 -15.68 8.37 -10.72
CA ARG A 56 -16.46 7.16 -11.03
C ARG A 56 -17.78 7.11 -10.24
N TYR A 57 -17.74 7.41 -8.94
CA TYR A 57 -18.90 7.26 -8.06
C TYR A 57 -19.78 8.51 -7.96
N SER A 58 -19.31 9.66 -8.47
CA SER A 58 -20.13 10.87 -8.63
C SER A 58 -20.99 10.85 -9.90
N HIS A 59 -20.55 10.14 -10.95
CA HIS A 59 -21.29 10.07 -12.21
C HIS A 59 -22.29 8.89 -12.25
N PRO A 60 -23.56 9.08 -12.63
CA PRO A 60 -24.57 8.01 -12.64
C PRO A 60 -24.28 6.91 -13.67
N GLN A 61 -23.53 7.20 -14.72
CA GLN A 61 -23.09 6.23 -15.74
C GLN A 61 -21.64 6.49 -16.13
N PRO A 62 -20.64 5.93 -15.41
CA PRO A 62 -19.24 6.15 -15.77
C PRO A 62 -18.94 5.49 -17.13
N GLY A 63 -18.23 6.20 -18.00
CA GLY A 63 -17.83 5.70 -19.32
C GLY A 63 -16.88 4.49 -19.26
N LYS A 64 -16.78 3.73 -20.36
CA LYS A 64 -15.96 2.49 -20.42
C LYS A 64 -14.50 2.74 -20.04
N VAL A 65 -13.90 3.82 -20.54
CA VAL A 65 -12.50 4.20 -20.26
C VAL A 65 -12.31 4.51 -18.76
N LEU A 66 -13.23 5.24 -18.15
CA LEU A 66 -13.14 5.58 -16.72
C LEU A 66 -13.26 4.33 -15.83
N ARG A 67 -14.14 3.38 -16.19
CA ARG A 67 -14.24 2.10 -15.47
C ARG A 67 -12.93 1.32 -15.59
N PHE A 68 -12.38 1.22 -16.79
CA PHE A 68 -11.11 0.56 -17.05
C PHE A 68 -9.96 1.17 -16.24
N LEU A 69 -9.80 2.51 -16.28
CA LEU A 69 -8.77 3.20 -15.52
C LEU A 69 -8.94 3.02 -14.00
N TYR A 70 -10.17 3.08 -13.49
CA TYR A 70 -10.43 2.81 -12.08
C TYR A 70 -10.10 1.38 -11.70
N ASP A 71 -10.48 0.39 -12.51
CA ASP A 71 -10.22 -1.02 -12.20
C ASP A 71 -8.71 -1.32 -12.19
N HIS A 72 -7.94 -0.72 -13.10
CA HIS A 72 -6.47 -0.81 -13.11
C HIS A 72 -5.83 -0.11 -11.91
N THR A 73 -6.28 1.09 -11.57
CA THR A 73 -5.75 1.80 -10.39
C THR A 73 -6.18 1.16 -9.08
N ALA A 74 -7.34 0.52 -9.03
CA ALA A 74 -7.77 -0.31 -7.91
C ALA A 74 -6.85 -1.51 -7.73
N LEU A 75 -6.47 -2.16 -8.84
CA LEU A 75 -5.51 -3.27 -8.80
C LEU A 75 -4.13 -2.80 -8.33
N LEU A 76 -3.64 -1.66 -8.84
CA LEU A 76 -2.38 -1.05 -8.38
C LEU A 76 -2.44 -0.74 -6.88
N ALA A 77 -3.52 -0.09 -6.41
CA ALA A 77 -3.74 0.22 -5.00
C ALA A 77 -3.84 -1.05 -4.12
N LYS A 78 -4.14 -2.21 -4.71
CA LYS A 78 -4.17 -3.51 -4.02
C LYS A 78 -2.79 -4.13 -3.88
N VAL A 79 -1.99 -4.12 -4.95
CA VAL A 79 -0.75 -4.92 -5.01
C VAL A 79 0.53 -4.11 -4.79
N CYS A 80 0.54 -2.81 -5.04
CA CYS A 80 1.75 -2.00 -5.01
C CYS A 80 2.10 -1.37 -3.64
N PRO A 81 1.16 -0.90 -2.80
CA PRO A 81 1.54 -0.07 -1.66
C PRO A 81 2.53 -0.74 -0.70
N LEU A 82 2.25 -1.96 -0.26
CA LEU A 82 3.08 -2.64 0.73
C LEU A 82 4.48 -3.01 0.19
N PRO A 83 4.61 -3.53 -1.06
CA PRO A 83 5.90 -3.67 -1.71
C PRO A 83 6.71 -2.38 -1.85
N PHE A 84 6.08 -1.26 -2.21
CA PHE A 84 6.76 0.02 -2.36
C PHE A 84 7.28 0.53 -1.01
N LEU A 85 6.50 0.33 0.05
CA LEU A 85 6.94 0.66 1.40
C LEU A 85 8.08 -0.24 1.86
N ASN A 86 8.00 -1.55 1.66
CA ASN A 86 9.10 -2.48 1.97
C ASN A 86 10.37 -2.07 1.22
N ALA A 87 10.27 -1.84 -0.10
CA ALA A 87 11.41 -1.39 -0.89
C ALA A 87 12.03 -0.11 -0.32
N HIS A 88 11.21 0.86 0.08
CA HIS A 88 11.72 2.08 0.72
C HIS A 88 12.45 1.80 2.03
N LEU A 89 11.86 1.03 2.94
CA LEU A 89 12.45 0.75 4.25
C LEU A 89 13.74 -0.09 4.14
N TYR A 90 13.75 -1.10 3.26
CA TYR A 90 14.93 -1.94 3.02
C TYR A 90 16.06 -1.17 2.30
N LEU A 91 15.74 -0.28 1.36
CA LEU A 91 16.75 0.47 0.61
C LEU A 91 17.22 1.76 1.30
N GLN A 92 16.46 2.30 2.27
CA GLN A 92 16.83 3.51 3.00
C GLN A 92 17.53 3.23 4.35
N SER A 93 17.32 2.07 4.96
CA SER A 93 17.82 1.81 6.31
C SER A 93 19.30 1.44 6.34
N GLU A 94 20.17 2.42 6.60
CA GLU A 94 21.53 2.18 7.11
C GLU A 94 21.52 1.58 8.53
N GLN A 95 20.43 1.72 9.29
CA GLN A 95 20.29 1.15 10.63
C GLN A 95 20.06 -0.36 10.65
N THR A 96 19.38 -0.92 9.64
CA THR A 96 19.19 -2.39 9.55
C THR A 96 20.55 -3.10 9.38
N LEU A 97 21.55 -2.38 8.85
CA LEU A 97 22.92 -2.83 8.69
C LEU A 97 23.61 -3.15 10.03
N ASN A 98 23.42 -2.29 11.04
CA ASN A 98 24.08 -2.43 12.33
C ASN A 98 23.49 -3.54 13.20
N CYS A 99 22.27 -4.00 12.90
CA CYS A 99 21.61 -5.05 13.68
C CYS A 99 21.86 -6.47 13.14
N PHE A 100 22.26 -6.60 11.87
CA PHE A 100 22.48 -7.89 11.19
C PHE A 100 23.95 -8.29 10.99
N GLY A 101 24.89 -7.51 11.53
CA GLY A 101 26.33 -7.81 11.47
C GLY A 101 26.99 -7.22 10.22
N ASP A 102 28.05 -6.46 10.46
CA ASP A 102 28.64 -5.56 9.48
C ASP A 102 29.20 -6.29 8.25
N SER A 103 28.86 -5.78 7.07
CA SER A 103 29.47 -6.03 5.74
C SER A 103 28.88 -7.13 4.84
N PHE A 104 28.37 -8.27 5.35
CA PHE A 104 27.92 -9.38 4.47
C PHE A 104 26.43 -9.32 4.10
N MET A 105 25.60 -8.63 4.90
CA MET A 105 24.13 -8.59 4.74
C MET A 105 23.62 -7.42 3.89
N GLN A 106 24.44 -6.40 3.61
CA GLN A 106 24.08 -5.24 2.79
C GLN A 106 23.61 -5.58 1.36
N PRO A 107 24.30 -6.45 0.58
CA PRO A 107 23.80 -6.83 -0.74
C PRO A 107 22.46 -7.57 -0.65
N PHE A 108 22.30 -8.43 0.36
CA PHE A 108 21.08 -9.21 0.58
C PHE A 108 19.89 -8.31 0.93
N GLN A 109 20.09 -7.27 1.74
CA GLN A 109 19.04 -6.30 2.09
C GLN A 109 18.53 -5.52 0.87
N ASN A 110 19.44 -5.07 0.00
CA ASN A 110 19.07 -4.38 -1.24
C ASN A 110 18.33 -5.32 -2.21
N GLU A 111 18.83 -6.54 -2.37
CA GLU A 111 18.18 -7.58 -3.16
C GLU A 111 16.77 -7.88 -2.67
N LEU A 112 16.55 -7.97 -1.36
CA LEU A 112 15.22 -8.14 -0.77
C LEU A 112 14.29 -6.95 -1.10
N GLY A 113 14.78 -5.71 -0.98
CA GLY A 113 14.02 -4.50 -1.34
C GLY A 113 13.52 -4.53 -2.79
N TYR A 114 14.39 -4.86 -3.74
CA TYR A 114 13.99 -5.02 -5.15
C TYR A 114 13.13 -6.26 -5.40
N THR A 115 13.32 -7.34 -4.65
CA THR A 115 12.49 -8.55 -4.73
C THR A 115 11.04 -8.26 -4.34
N PHE A 116 10.81 -7.40 -3.34
CA PHE A 116 9.46 -6.95 -3.00
C PHE A 116 8.82 -6.18 -4.16
N LEU A 117 9.54 -5.26 -4.82
CA LEU A 117 9.02 -4.57 -6.02
C LEU A 117 8.70 -5.56 -7.15
N LEU A 118 9.57 -6.54 -7.38
CA LEU A 118 9.32 -7.59 -8.36
C LEU A 118 8.06 -8.40 -8.01
N SER A 119 7.83 -8.69 -6.73
CA SER A 119 6.61 -9.37 -6.27
C SER A 119 5.34 -8.58 -6.61
N ALA A 120 5.39 -7.24 -6.56
CA ALA A 120 4.29 -6.38 -6.97
C ALA A 120 4.00 -6.47 -8.47
N LEU A 121 5.07 -6.47 -9.30
CA LEU A 121 4.95 -6.61 -10.76
C LEU A 121 4.38 -7.98 -11.13
N VAL A 122 4.85 -9.05 -10.48
CA VAL A 122 4.33 -10.40 -10.68
C VAL A 122 2.85 -10.48 -10.28
N ALA A 123 2.48 -9.94 -9.11
CA ALA A 123 1.08 -9.91 -8.69
C ALA A 123 0.20 -9.13 -9.67
N TYR A 124 0.65 -7.96 -10.12
CA TYR A 124 -0.06 -7.14 -11.09
C TYR A 124 -0.24 -7.89 -12.42
N GLY A 125 0.83 -8.46 -12.96
CA GLY A 125 0.81 -9.22 -14.21
C GLY A 125 -0.13 -10.42 -14.13
N LEU A 126 0.00 -11.26 -13.11
CA LEU A 126 -0.84 -12.45 -12.92
C LEU A 126 -2.31 -12.09 -12.69
N CYS A 127 -2.62 -11.03 -11.95
CA CYS A 127 -4.00 -10.57 -11.79
C CYS A 127 -4.63 -10.10 -13.11
N ASN A 128 -3.85 -9.49 -14.00
CA ASN A 128 -4.34 -9.08 -15.32
C ASN A 128 -4.50 -10.29 -16.27
N VAL A 129 -3.55 -11.22 -16.27
CA VAL A 129 -3.60 -12.46 -17.08
C VAL A 129 -4.79 -13.33 -16.68
N PHE A 130 -5.09 -13.41 -15.38
CA PHE A 130 -6.21 -14.16 -14.84
C PHE A 130 -7.44 -13.28 -14.56
N SER A 131 -7.64 -12.21 -15.32
CA SER A 131 -8.78 -11.29 -15.14
C SER A 131 -10.14 -11.92 -15.52
N ASP A 132 -10.14 -13.02 -16.27
CA ASP A 132 -11.34 -13.77 -16.61
C ASP A 132 -12.07 -14.30 -15.36
N LEU A 133 -13.40 -14.17 -15.35
CA LEU A 133 -14.25 -14.60 -14.22
C LEU A 133 -13.99 -16.04 -13.76
N SER A 134 -13.68 -16.96 -14.67
CA SER A 134 -13.40 -18.36 -14.36
C SER A 134 -12.06 -18.56 -13.64
N ARG A 135 -11.09 -17.66 -13.83
CA ARG A 135 -9.71 -17.78 -13.32
C ARG A 135 -9.34 -16.70 -12.30
N ARG A 136 -10.22 -15.73 -12.05
CA ARG A 136 -10.00 -14.62 -11.13
C ARG A 136 -9.55 -15.03 -9.72
N HIS A 137 -10.04 -16.17 -9.23
CA HIS A 137 -9.64 -16.72 -7.93
C HIS A 137 -8.12 -16.98 -7.84
N ILE A 138 -7.47 -17.35 -8.95
CA ILE A 138 -6.01 -17.57 -9.01
C ILE A 138 -5.28 -16.24 -8.78
N GLY A 139 -5.70 -15.17 -9.46
CA GLY A 139 -5.15 -13.83 -9.24
C GLY A 139 -5.34 -13.35 -7.79
N GLU A 140 -6.49 -13.68 -7.19
CA GLU A 140 -6.77 -13.36 -5.79
C GLU A 140 -5.85 -14.10 -4.81
N TYR A 141 -5.59 -15.41 -5.03
CA TYR A 141 -4.62 -16.17 -4.25
C TYR A 141 -3.20 -15.62 -4.39
N VAL A 142 -2.77 -15.30 -5.60
CA VAL A 142 -1.45 -14.68 -5.84
C VAL A 142 -1.34 -13.35 -5.11
N SER A 143 -2.34 -12.48 -5.23
CA SER A 143 -2.33 -11.19 -4.54
C SER A 143 -2.30 -11.33 -3.02
N THR A 144 -2.96 -12.36 -2.48
CA THR A 144 -2.95 -12.68 -1.04
C THR A 144 -1.58 -13.19 -0.60
N GLY A 145 -0.98 -14.10 -1.36
CA GLY A 145 0.37 -14.61 -1.09
C GLY A 145 1.41 -13.49 -1.10
N VAL A 146 1.35 -12.58 -2.08
CA VAL A 146 2.24 -11.41 -2.15
C VAL A 146 1.99 -10.46 -0.98
N LEU A 147 0.74 -10.22 -0.59
CA LEU A 147 0.43 -9.41 0.60
C LEU A 147 1.03 -10.03 1.87
N LEU A 148 0.88 -11.34 2.08
CA LEU A 148 1.42 -12.04 3.25
C LEU A 148 2.94 -12.06 3.27
N LEU A 149 3.59 -12.30 2.12
CA LEU A 149 5.04 -12.25 1.98
C LEU A 149 5.58 -10.86 2.33
N ASN A 150 4.93 -9.81 1.82
CA ASN A 150 5.32 -8.43 2.10
C ASN A 150 5.02 -8.05 3.56
N ALA A 151 3.93 -8.54 4.15
CA ALA A 151 3.62 -8.33 5.56
C ALA A 151 4.66 -9.00 6.47
N PHE A 152 5.12 -10.20 6.10
CA PHE A 152 6.21 -10.88 6.80
C PHE A 152 7.53 -10.10 6.68
N GLY A 153 7.88 -9.64 5.47
CA GLY A 153 9.05 -8.79 5.25
C GLY A 153 9.03 -7.50 6.08
N LEU A 154 7.87 -6.87 6.19
CA LEU A 154 7.68 -5.67 7.01
C LEU A 154 7.76 -5.99 8.52
N CYS A 155 7.24 -7.14 8.94
CA CYS A 155 7.35 -7.62 10.32
C CYS A 155 8.81 -7.80 10.74
N LEU A 156 9.66 -8.35 9.86
CA LEU A 156 11.10 -8.50 10.11
C LEU A 156 11.78 -7.14 10.30
N VAL A 157 11.52 -6.18 9.42
CA VAL A 157 12.06 -4.80 9.56
C VAL A 157 11.57 -4.16 10.85
N SER A 158 10.28 -4.29 11.14
CA SER A 158 9.67 -3.74 12.34
C SER A 158 10.33 -4.27 13.61
N CYS A 159 10.58 -5.59 13.69
CA CYS A 159 11.28 -6.20 14.82
C CYS A 159 12.76 -5.80 14.89
N ALA A 160 13.43 -5.64 13.74
CA ALA A 160 14.84 -5.27 13.71
C ALA A 160 15.11 -3.79 14.03
N THR A 161 14.10 -2.92 13.84
CA THR A 161 14.23 -1.46 13.98
C THR A 161 13.37 -0.89 15.11
N ASP A 162 12.71 -1.74 15.90
CA ASP A 162 11.71 -1.36 16.91
C ASP A 162 10.61 -0.41 16.39
N ASN A 163 10.31 -0.50 15.10
CA ASN A 163 9.34 0.37 14.43
C ASN A 163 7.91 -0.16 14.63
N TYR A 164 7.28 0.24 15.74
CA TYR A 164 5.92 -0.19 16.10
C TYR A 164 4.85 0.27 15.09
N TRP A 165 5.10 1.36 14.36
CA TRP A 165 4.19 1.83 13.30
C TRP A 165 4.15 0.84 12.14
N ALA A 166 5.29 0.26 11.76
CA ALA A 166 5.36 -0.81 10.77
C ALA A 166 4.64 -2.09 11.24
N MET A 167 4.75 -2.46 12.53
CA MET A 167 3.96 -3.57 13.09
C MET A 167 2.45 -3.28 13.03
N GLY A 168 2.04 -2.07 13.42
CA GLY A 168 0.66 -1.61 13.31
C GLY A 168 0.14 -1.67 11.86
N LEU A 169 0.99 -1.34 10.89
CA LEU A 169 0.67 -1.46 9.47
C LEU A 169 0.44 -2.93 9.06
N VAL A 170 1.26 -3.87 9.54
CA VAL A 170 1.07 -5.31 9.28
C VAL A 170 -0.30 -5.76 9.78
N VAL A 171 -0.61 -5.44 11.05
CA VAL A 171 -1.91 -5.77 11.65
C VAL A 171 -3.06 -5.14 10.86
N SER A 172 -2.92 -3.87 10.47
CA SER A 172 -3.90 -3.15 9.65
C SER A 172 -4.10 -3.80 8.29
N CYS A 173 -3.03 -4.17 7.58
CA CYS A 173 -3.08 -4.82 6.27
C CYS A 173 -3.76 -6.20 6.33
N VAL A 174 -3.37 -7.03 7.29
CA VAL A 174 -3.92 -8.38 7.46
C VAL A 174 -5.39 -8.31 7.87
N SER A 175 -5.72 -7.43 8.83
CA SER A 175 -7.11 -7.20 9.23
C SER A 175 -7.94 -6.67 8.07
N LYS A 176 -7.41 -5.70 7.31
CA LYS A 176 -8.07 -5.16 6.11
C LYS A 176 -8.39 -6.26 5.10
N HIS A 177 -7.44 -7.16 4.85
CA HIS A 177 -7.57 -8.21 3.84
C HIS A 177 -8.55 -9.31 4.23
N PHE A 178 -8.52 -9.77 5.49
CA PHE A 178 -9.34 -10.92 5.93
C PHE A 178 -10.63 -10.52 6.64
N LEU A 179 -10.65 -9.43 7.40
CA LEU A 179 -11.81 -9.04 8.21
C LEU A 179 -12.82 -8.20 7.43
N LEU A 180 -12.37 -7.26 6.59
CA LEU A 180 -13.29 -6.36 5.87
C LEU A 180 -14.20 -7.08 4.88
N PRO A 181 -13.79 -8.13 4.15
CA PRO A 181 -14.71 -8.90 3.32
C PRO A 181 -15.83 -9.54 4.13
N VAL A 182 -15.51 -10.11 5.29
CA VAL A 182 -16.49 -10.72 6.22
C VAL A 182 -17.47 -9.66 6.74
N LEU A 183 -16.96 -8.47 7.08
CA LEU A 183 -17.79 -7.34 7.52
C LEU A 183 -18.67 -6.80 6.38
N ALA A 184 -18.14 -6.70 5.16
CA ALA A 184 -18.89 -6.27 3.98
C ALA A 184 -20.09 -7.20 3.72
N GLU A 185 -19.88 -8.51 3.78
CA GLU A 185 -20.94 -9.50 3.60
C GLU A 185 -21.97 -9.43 4.73
N ARG A 186 -21.51 -9.40 5.99
CA ARG A 186 -22.39 -9.38 7.16
C ARG A 186 -23.28 -8.14 7.22
N TYR A 187 -22.73 -6.96 6.90
CA TYR A 187 -23.44 -5.68 6.97
C TYR A 187 -23.96 -5.18 5.61
N ARG A 188 -23.83 -5.98 4.54
CA ARG A 188 -24.22 -5.63 3.15
C ARG A 188 -23.63 -4.29 2.69
N MET A 189 -22.41 -4.01 3.10
CA MET A 189 -21.71 -2.77 2.73
C MET A 189 -20.93 -2.97 1.41
N PRO A 190 -20.86 -1.94 0.55
CA PRO A 190 -20.06 -2.03 -0.68
C PRO A 190 -18.58 -2.23 -0.36
N HIS A 191 -17.97 -3.29 -0.91
CA HIS A 191 -16.56 -3.63 -0.69
C HIS A 191 -15.60 -2.47 -1.02
N ALA A 192 -15.90 -1.70 -2.07
CA ALA A 192 -15.08 -0.54 -2.45
C ALA A 192 -15.00 0.51 -1.33
N LEU A 193 -16.09 0.74 -0.60
CA LEU A 193 -16.12 1.69 0.52
C LEU A 193 -15.22 1.21 1.67
N LEU A 194 -15.41 -0.03 2.12
CA LEU A 194 -14.61 -0.63 3.20
C LEU A 194 -13.14 -0.69 2.83
N TYR A 195 -12.84 -1.08 1.59
CA TYR A 195 -11.49 -1.12 1.06
C TYR A 195 -10.82 0.27 1.10
N THR A 196 -11.50 1.31 0.61
CA THR A 196 -11.01 2.69 0.66
C THR A 196 -10.81 3.17 2.11
N TYR A 197 -11.72 2.85 3.03
CA TYR A 197 -11.49 3.14 4.46
C TYR A 197 -10.25 2.44 5.00
N GLY A 198 -10.04 1.17 4.65
CA GLY A 198 -8.83 0.44 5.02
C GLY A 198 -7.54 1.08 4.48
N LEU A 199 -7.59 1.70 3.30
CA LEU A 199 -6.45 2.44 2.74
C LEU A 199 -6.12 3.73 3.53
N ASN A 200 -7.09 4.36 4.18
CA ASN A 200 -6.81 5.51 5.04
C ASN A 200 -5.94 5.12 6.24
N PHE A 201 -6.30 4.03 6.94
CA PHE A 201 -5.49 3.51 8.05
C PHE A 201 -4.11 3.08 7.55
N TYR A 202 -4.06 2.40 6.41
CA TYR A 202 -2.80 2.02 5.77
C TYR A 202 -1.86 3.22 5.59
N GLU A 203 -2.34 4.33 5.02
CA GLU A 203 -1.51 5.52 4.79
C GLU A 203 -0.99 6.12 6.10
N ILE A 204 -1.84 6.24 7.12
CA ILE A 204 -1.45 6.78 8.42
C ILE A 204 -0.31 5.96 9.03
N PHE A 205 -0.44 4.63 9.06
CA PHE A 205 0.62 3.78 9.61
C PHE A 205 1.87 3.79 8.73
N ALA A 206 1.73 3.80 7.40
CA ALA A 206 2.86 3.82 6.47
C ALA A 206 3.69 5.10 6.59
N VAL A 207 3.06 6.27 6.64
CA VAL A 207 3.77 7.55 6.78
C VAL A 207 4.52 7.62 8.10
N ASN A 208 3.88 7.22 9.21
CA ASN A 208 4.54 7.23 10.52
C ASN A 208 5.69 6.21 10.58
N ALA A 209 5.54 5.04 9.95
CA ALA A 209 6.64 4.06 9.86
C ALA A 209 7.86 4.64 9.14
N VAL A 210 7.65 5.40 8.06
CA VAL A 210 8.73 6.06 7.32
C VAL A 210 9.38 7.16 8.16
N ILE A 211 8.60 8.03 8.78
CA ILE A 211 9.11 9.11 9.64
C ILE A 211 9.94 8.55 10.81
N ASP A 212 9.44 7.50 11.45
CA ASP A 212 10.11 6.84 12.57
C ASP A 212 11.46 6.24 12.15
N SER A 213 11.50 5.57 10.98
CA SER A 213 12.73 5.03 10.42
C SER A 213 13.77 6.12 10.10
N GLN A 214 13.33 7.27 9.59
CA GLN A 214 14.20 8.39 9.24
C GLN A 214 14.73 9.13 10.48
N THR A 215 13.87 9.32 11.49
CA THR A 215 14.24 9.96 12.75
C THR A 215 15.27 9.12 13.50
N SER A 216 15.11 7.80 13.44
CA SER A 216 16.04 6.84 14.05
C SER A 216 17.41 6.88 13.36
N THR A 217 17.48 6.98 12.03
CA THR A 217 18.74 7.16 11.30
C THR A 217 19.49 8.43 11.74
N ILE A 218 18.79 9.56 11.90
CA ILE A 218 19.43 10.83 12.32
C ILE A 218 20.08 10.71 13.70
N ARG A 219 19.43 9.99 14.64
CA ARG A 219 19.96 9.80 16.01
C ARG A 219 21.23 8.96 16.09
N VAL A 220 21.52 8.13 15.08
CA VAL A 220 22.74 7.29 15.05
C VAL A 220 23.93 8.06 14.48
N ILE A 221 23.68 9.09 13.66
CA ILE A 221 24.74 9.88 13.00
C ILE A 221 25.24 11.02 13.90
N MET A 222 24.46 11.46 14.90
CA MET A 222 24.87 12.45 15.92
C MET A 222 25.53 11.79 17.14
#